data_AF-A0A957FIK6-F1
#
_entry.id   AF-A0A957FIK6-F1
#
_cell.length_a   1.000
_cell.length_b   1.000
_cell.length_c   1.000
_cell.angle_alpha   90.00
_cell.angle_beta   90.00
_cell.angle_gamma   90.00
#
_symmetry.space_group_name_H-M   'P 1'
#
loop_
_entity.id
_entity.type
_entity.pdbx_description
1 polymer ?
#
loop_
_entity_poly.entity_id
_entity_poly.type
_entity_poly.pdbx_seq_one_letter_code
_entity_poly.pdbx_strand_id
1 'polypeptide(L)'
;MKQKIVYRTFSLLLIVIVLLTSTVWLLSKVNTADQATMHSYIVQGNSAAEVAALVEAYGGEVTSELSLINGVGALLPAEAVSRLSANPDVTQITPNAAVQAAVQQTSDVIPANQPTADFADVIGADFVWSESGNTITGEGITVAVVDSGIDSQLPSLNKDANNNDRLNLGMVFLTETMTLTNRIFDDNGHGTHIAGIIGSSQVGDDGEWNGVAPNVDIISIQVLGEEGWGTYENVIRGIQWVVAHKETYNIRVMNLSLVATPQSPYWADPMNQAVMQAWA
;
A
#
# COMPACT_ATOMS: atom_id res chain seq x y z
N MET A 1 -70.08 9.77 48.92
CA MET A 1 -69.59 8.42 48.53
C MET A 1 -69.16 8.46 47.06
N LYS A 2 -67.93 8.90 46.74
CA LYS A 2 -67.31 8.88 45.39
C LYS A 2 -65.93 9.58 45.40
N GLN A 3 -64.91 9.03 46.08
CA GLN A 3 -63.53 9.56 45.95
C GLN A 3 -62.39 8.55 46.23
N LYS A 4 -62.68 7.24 46.41
CA LYS A 4 -61.65 6.24 46.74
C LYS A 4 -61.11 5.39 45.58
N ILE A 5 -61.64 5.54 44.36
CA ILE A 5 -61.29 4.66 43.23
C ILE A 5 -60.13 5.19 42.38
N VAL A 6 -59.87 6.50 42.36
CA VAL A 6 -58.88 7.12 41.45
C VAL A 6 -57.42 6.86 41.86
N TYR A 7 -57.14 6.64 43.15
CA TYR A 7 -55.76 6.47 43.63
C TYR A 7 -55.16 5.07 43.40
N ARG A 8 -55.99 4.02 43.29
CA ARG A 8 -55.50 2.64 43.05
C ARG A 8 -55.12 2.40 41.59
N THR A 9 -55.82 3.01 40.63
CA THR A 9 -55.48 2.92 39.20
C THR A 9 -54.23 3.73 38.86
N PHE A 10 -54.03 4.89 39.50
CA PHE A 10 -52.82 5.70 39.33
C PHE A 10 -51.54 5.02 39.86
N SER A 11 -51.62 4.34 41.01
CA SER A 11 -50.46 3.61 41.57
C SER A 11 -50.06 2.39 40.73
N LEU A 12 -51.03 1.66 40.17
CA LEU A 12 -50.76 0.53 39.27
C LEU A 12 -50.16 0.99 37.93
N LEU A 13 -50.63 2.12 37.37
CA LEU A 13 -50.07 2.68 36.13
C LEU A 13 -48.62 3.16 36.33
N LEU A 14 -48.30 3.76 37.49
CA LEU A 14 -46.96 4.24 37.80
C LEU A 14 -45.96 3.09 37.96
N ILE A 15 -46.36 1.99 38.61
CA ILE A 15 -45.51 0.80 38.79
C ILE A 15 -45.24 0.10 37.45
N VAL A 16 -46.23 0.01 36.56
CA VAL A 16 -46.07 -0.57 35.22
C VAL A 16 -45.17 0.30 34.34
N ILE A 17 -45.27 1.63 34.42
CA ILE A 17 -44.38 2.55 33.70
C ILE A 17 -42.94 2.47 34.24
N VAL A 18 -42.74 2.38 35.56
CA VAL A 18 -41.39 2.22 36.15
C VAL A 18 -40.78 0.85 35.81
N LEU A 19 -41.58 -0.22 35.74
CA LEU A 19 -41.11 -1.53 35.29
C LEU A 19 -40.76 -1.52 33.80
N LEU A 20 -41.60 -0.91 32.93
CA LEU A 20 -41.32 -0.75 31.50
C LEU A 20 -40.08 0.10 31.22
N THR A 21 -39.88 1.22 31.93
CA THR A 21 -38.67 2.03 31.77
C THR A 21 -37.44 1.31 32.33
N SER A 22 -37.56 0.54 33.42
CA SER A 22 -36.45 -0.28 33.93
C SER A 22 -36.06 -1.40 32.95
N THR A 23 -37.02 -2.02 32.26
CA THR A 23 -36.72 -3.02 31.21
C THR A 23 -36.11 -2.40 29.97
N VAL A 24 -36.55 -1.19 29.57
CA VAL A 24 -35.95 -0.46 28.44
C VAL A 24 -34.55 0.05 28.78
N TRP A 25 -34.28 0.41 30.05
CA TRP A 25 -32.95 0.78 30.53
C TRP A 25 -32.01 -0.42 30.70
N LEU A 26 -32.55 -1.60 31.02
CA LEU A 26 -31.79 -2.86 30.99
C LEU A 26 -31.51 -3.32 29.55
N LEU A 27 -32.49 -3.19 28.63
CA LEU A 27 -32.32 -3.52 27.21
C LEU A 27 -31.36 -2.55 26.49
N SER A 28 -31.30 -1.27 26.89
CA SER A 28 -30.32 -0.33 26.34
C SER A 28 -28.90 -0.56 26.86
N LYS A 29 -28.73 -1.09 28.08
CA LYS A 29 -27.41 -1.51 28.61
C LYS A 29 -26.90 -2.83 28.03
N VAL A 30 -27.75 -3.65 27.43
CA VAL A 30 -27.34 -4.88 26.72
C VAL A 30 -26.79 -4.55 25.32
N ASN A 31 -26.95 -3.32 24.82
CA ASN A 31 -26.44 -2.89 23.52
C ASN A 31 -25.13 -2.09 23.56
N THR A 32 -24.49 -1.97 24.73
CA THR A 32 -23.05 -1.69 24.79
C THR A 32 -22.30 -3.01 24.78
N ALA A 33 -22.48 -3.80 23.73
CA ALA A 33 -21.39 -4.67 23.31
C ALA A 33 -20.26 -3.70 22.94
N ASP A 34 -19.30 -3.60 23.85
CA ASP A 34 -18.02 -2.96 23.67
C ASP A 34 -17.52 -3.34 22.27
N GLN A 35 -17.62 -2.43 21.31
CA GLN A 35 -17.03 -2.65 19.99
C GLN A 35 -15.53 -2.64 20.26
N ALA A 36 -14.98 -3.84 20.46
CA ALA A 36 -13.58 -4.02 20.83
C ALA A 36 -12.74 -3.22 19.84
N THR A 37 -11.91 -2.30 20.35
CA THR A 37 -11.10 -1.46 19.49
C THR A 37 -10.18 -2.34 18.65
N MET A 38 -10.32 -2.24 17.33
CA MET A 38 -9.55 -3.01 16.37
C MET A 38 -8.29 -2.24 15.99
N HIS A 39 -7.15 -2.93 15.95
CA HIS A 39 -5.87 -2.37 15.53
C HIS A 39 -5.30 -3.18 14.36
N SER A 40 -4.56 -2.52 13.47
CA SER A 40 -4.03 -3.15 12.24
C SER A 40 -2.68 -3.83 12.47
N TYR A 41 -2.59 -5.08 12.02
CA TYR A 41 -1.41 -5.94 12.15
C TYR A 41 -1.16 -6.73 10.87
N ILE A 42 0.06 -7.21 10.73
CA ILE A 42 0.45 -8.30 9.85
C ILE A 42 0.64 -9.53 10.73
N VAL A 43 -0.05 -10.63 10.40
CA VAL A 43 0.03 -11.90 11.11
C VAL A 43 0.63 -12.94 10.17
N GLN A 44 1.66 -13.66 10.62
CA GLN A 44 2.37 -14.67 9.83
C GLN A 44 2.32 -16.03 10.52
N GLY A 45 2.45 -17.09 9.72
CA GLY A 45 2.41 -18.48 10.18
C GLY A 45 2.94 -19.44 9.12
N ASN A 46 2.41 -20.65 9.09
CA ASN A 46 2.81 -21.66 8.11
C ASN A 46 2.33 -21.33 6.69
N SER A 47 1.11 -20.82 6.56
CA SER A 47 0.53 -20.34 5.30
C SER A 47 -0.47 -19.22 5.54
N ALA A 48 -0.70 -18.37 4.54
CA ALA A 48 -1.68 -17.28 4.65
C ALA A 48 -3.11 -17.80 4.93
N ALA A 49 -3.50 -18.92 4.31
CA ALA A 49 -4.83 -19.50 4.48
C ALA A 49 -5.07 -20.02 5.91
N GLU A 50 -4.08 -20.69 6.51
CA GLU A 50 -4.18 -21.16 7.89
C GLU A 50 -4.26 -19.99 8.87
N VAL A 51 -3.43 -18.96 8.67
CA VAL A 51 -3.41 -17.76 9.52
C VAL A 51 -4.71 -16.98 9.39
N ALA A 52 -5.25 -16.81 8.17
CA ALA A 52 -6.54 -16.17 7.93
C ALA A 52 -7.65 -16.83 8.77
N ALA A 53 -7.74 -18.16 8.74
CA ALA A 53 -8.73 -18.90 9.49
C ALA A 53 -8.57 -18.72 11.01
N LEU A 54 -7.33 -18.61 11.51
CA LEU A 54 -7.05 -18.34 12.92
C LEU A 54 -7.44 -16.91 13.33
N VAL A 55 -7.14 -15.92 12.48
CA VAL A 55 -7.54 -14.53 12.68
C VAL A 55 -9.05 -14.43 12.86
N GLU A 56 -9.83 -15.01 11.93
CA GLU A 56 -11.29 -15.01 11.98
C GLU A 56 -11.81 -15.78 13.20
N ALA A 57 -11.25 -16.96 13.50
CA ALA A 57 -11.66 -17.78 14.64
C ALA A 57 -11.46 -17.08 16.00
N TYR A 58 -10.50 -16.15 16.08
CA TYR A 58 -10.21 -15.38 17.29
C TYR A 58 -10.87 -13.99 17.29
N GLY A 59 -11.76 -13.71 16.33
CA GLY A 59 -12.56 -12.49 16.28
C GLY A 59 -11.86 -11.31 15.62
N GLY A 60 -10.79 -11.56 14.86
CA GLY A 60 -10.18 -10.58 13.96
C GLY A 60 -10.86 -10.57 12.59
N GLU A 61 -10.51 -9.57 11.79
CA GLU A 61 -10.94 -9.39 10.40
C GLU A 61 -9.70 -9.40 9.50
N VAL A 62 -9.72 -10.22 8.45
CA VAL A 62 -8.64 -10.28 7.46
C VAL A 62 -8.83 -9.17 6.43
N THR A 63 -7.84 -8.30 6.27
CA THR A 63 -7.88 -7.17 5.33
C THR A 63 -7.17 -7.48 4.01
N SER A 64 -6.17 -8.38 4.03
CA SER A 64 -5.51 -8.84 2.82
C SER A 64 -4.76 -10.15 2.98
N GLU A 65 -4.60 -10.87 1.87
CA GLU A 65 -3.76 -12.05 1.78
C GLU A 65 -2.32 -11.67 1.37
N LEU A 66 -1.35 -12.00 2.22
CA LEU A 66 0.08 -11.74 2.04
C LEU A 66 0.84 -13.06 1.90
N SER A 67 0.38 -13.90 0.98
CA SER A 67 0.93 -15.24 0.69
C SER A 67 2.42 -15.25 0.38
N LEU A 68 2.97 -14.17 -0.18
CA LEU A 68 4.42 -14.02 -0.40
C LEU A 68 5.23 -14.22 0.89
N ILE A 69 4.67 -13.88 2.06
CA ILE A 69 5.31 -13.99 3.37
C ILE A 69 4.55 -14.92 4.32
N ASN A 70 3.72 -15.82 3.78
CA ASN A 70 2.87 -16.74 4.56
C ASN A 70 2.05 -16.03 5.65
N GLY A 71 1.46 -14.88 5.32
CA GLY A 71 0.73 -14.08 6.28
C GLY A 71 -0.50 -13.40 5.72
N VAL A 72 -1.14 -12.60 6.56
CA VAL A 72 -2.31 -11.78 6.26
C VAL A 72 -2.17 -10.40 6.90
N GLY A 73 -2.71 -9.38 6.24
CA GLY A 73 -3.10 -8.14 6.92
C GLY A 73 -4.39 -8.41 7.70
N ALA A 74 -4.49 -7.87 8.92
CA ALA A 74 -5.65 -8.07 9.76
C ALA A 74 -5.93 -6.88 10.70
N LEU A 75 -7.22 -6.65 10.96
CA LEU A 75 -7.70 -5.88 12.08
C LEU A 75 -7.97 -6.82 13.26
N LEU A 76 -7.33 -6.57 14.40
CA LEU A 76 -7.40 -7.44 15.57
C LEU A 76 -7.82 -6.66 16.82
N PRO A 77 -8.74 -7.22 17.64
CA PRO A 77 -8.92 -6.75 19.01
C PRO A 77 -7.79 -7.26 19.91
N ALA A 78 -7.54 -6.58 21.04
CA ALA A 78 -6.44 -6.94 21.96
C ALA A 78 -6.48 -8.40 22.46
N GLU A 79 -7.68 -8.96 22.63
CA GLU A 79 -7.85 -10.36 23.02
C GLU A 79 -7.41 -11.33 21.91
N ALA A 80 -7.69 -11.01 20.64
CA ALA A 80 -7.25 -11.83 19.52
C ALA A 80 -5.73 -11.84 19.40
N VAL A 81 -5.07 -10.69 19.60
CA VAL A 81 -3.60 -10.61 19.61
C VAL A 81 -3.00 -11.55 20.67
N SER A 82 -3.58 -11.56 21.87
CA SER A 82 -3.12 -12.42 22.97
C SER A 82 -3.29 -13.91 22.64
N ARG A 83 -4.43 -14.29 22.05
CA ARG A 83 -4.71 -15.67 21.65
C ARG A 83 -3.89 -16.14 20.45
N LEU A 84 -3.70 -15.29 19.45
CA LEU A 84 -2.86 -15.57 18.27
C LEU A 84 -1.41 -15.74 18.70
N SER A 85 -0.89 -14.88 19.58
CA SER A 85 0.51 -14.96 20.07
C SER A 85 0.80 -16.24 20.85
N ALA A 86 -0.22 -16.88 21.43
CA ALA A 86 -0.09 -18.15 22.16
C ALA A 86 -0.30 -19.38 21.26
N ASN A 87 -0.71 -19.21 20.01
CA ASN A 87 -0.98 -20.30 19.08
C ASN A 87 0.33 -20.75 18.39
N PRO A 88 0.72 -22.04 18.46
CA PRO A 88 1.96 -22.53 17.84
C PRO A 88 2.01 -22.39 16.32
N ASP A 89 0.87 -22.23 15.63
CA ASP A 89 0.80 -22.07 14.18
C ASP A 89 0.99 -20.61 13.72
N VAL A 90 1.04 -19.66 14.66
CA VAL A 90 1.36 -18.24 14.41
C VAL A 90 2.83 -18.02 14.74
N THR A 91 3.61 -17.60 13.73
CA THR A 91 5.05 -17.36 13.88
C THR A 91 5.36 -15.94 14.32
N GLN A 92 4.56 -14.96 13.86
CA GLN A 92 4.81 -13.56 14.14
C GLN A 92 3.53 -12.71 14.04
N ILE A 93 3.46 -11.68 14.89
CA ILE A 93 2.47 -10.60 14.80
C ILE A 93 3.24 -9.29 14.85
N THR A 94 3.07 -8.45 13.84
CA THR A 94 3.77 -7.16 13.73
C THR A 94 2.76 -6.06 13.43
N PRO A 95 2.88 -4.86 14.02
CA PRO A 95 2.01 -3.75 13.65
C PRO A 95 2.08 -3.46 12.16
N ASN A 96 0.95 -3.15 11.54
CA ASN A 96 0.95 -2.65 10.16
C ASN A 96 1.45 -1.20 10.16
N ALA A 97 2.78 -1.04 10.12
CA ALA A 97 3.43 0.25 10.29
C ALA A 97 3.27 1.16 9.08
N ALA A 98 3.42 2.47 9.31
CA ALA A 98 3.38 3.48 8.27
C ALA A 98 4.68 3.48 7.43
N VAL A 99 4.53 3.79 6.14
CA VAL A 99 5.60 3.99 5.16
C VAL A 99 5.39 5.35 4.51
N GLN A 100 6.48 6.03 4.17
CA GLN A 100 6.46 7.33 3.48
C GLN A 100 7.31 7.30 2.21
N ALA A 101 6.97 8.12 1.22
CA ALA A 101 7.87 8.49 0.14
C ALA A 101 9.20 9.04 0.67
N ALA A 102 10.31 8.63 0.04
CA ALA A 102 11.66 9.05 0.43
C ALA A 102 12.01 10.46 -0.12
N VAL A 103 11.44 11.52 0.48
CA VAL A 103 11.65 12.90 0.00
C VAL A 103 12.01 13.87 1.11
N GLN A 104 12.94 14.78 0.79
CA GLN A 104 13.07 16.08 1.44
C GLN A 104 12.46 17.13 0.51
N GLN A 105 11.31 17.72 0.88
CA GLN A 105 10.65 18.72 0.04
C GLN A 105 11.55 19.94 -0.13
N THR A 106 11.84 20.32 -1.37
CA THR A 106 12.54 21.56 -1.74
C THR A 106 11.57 22.49 -2.46
N SER A 107 11.52 23.76 -2.06
CA SER A 107 10.59 24.76 -2.62
C SER A 107 11.12 25.48 -3.87
N ASP A 108 12.09 24.91 -4.57
CA ASP A 108 12.78 25.60 -5.67
C ASP A 108 11.93 25.59 -6.94
N VAL A 109 11.75 26.78 -7.53
CA VAL A 109 11.11 26.95 -8.83
C VAL A 109 12.17 26.74 -9.91
N ILE A 110 12.09 25.61 -10.58
CA ILE A 110 13.04 25.21 -11.63
C ILE A 110 12.39 25.44 -13.00
N PRO A 111 13.10 26.05 -13.98
CA PRO A 111 12.61 26.18 -15.35
C PRO A 111 12.22 24.82 -15.95
N ALA A 112 11.14 24.78 -16.73
CA ALA A 112 10.74 23.58 -17.45
C ALA A 112 11.89 23.08 -18.36
N ASN A 113 12.11 21.76 -18.39
CA ASN A 113 13.13 21.08 -19.19
C ASN A 113 14.59 21.33 -18.79
N GLN A 114 14.85 21.94 -17.63
CA GLN A 114 16.18 21.96 -17.04
C GLN A 114 16.14 21.28 -15.68
N PRO A 115 16.40 19.97 -15.59
CA PRO A 115 16.43 19.32 -14.29
C PRO A 115 17.50 19.98 -13.41
N THR A 116 17.20 20.17 -12.12
CA THR A 116 18.16 20.76 -11.16
C THR A 116 19.44 19.94 -11.04
N ALA A 117 19.36 18.65 -11.37
CA ALA A 117 20.46 17.72 -11.51
C ALA A 117 20.19 16.80 -12.69
N ASP A 118 21.15 16.69 -13.61
CA ASP A 118 21.15 15.63 -14.61
C ASP A 118 21.71 14.35 -13.99
N PHE A 119 20.81 13.47 -13.55
CA PHE A 119 21.22 12.21 -12.94
C PHE A 119 21.84 11.25 -13.95
N ALA A 120 21.46 11.33 -15.23
CA ALA A 120 21.97 10.45 -16.26
C ALA A 120 23.46 10.72 -16.49
N ASP A 121 23.85 11.99 -16.59
CA ASP A 121 25.24 12.41 -16.74
C ASP A 121 26.09 12.07 -15.50
N VAL A 122 25.56 12.35 -14.31
CA VAL A 122 26.30 12.15 -13.06
C VAL A 122 26.70 10.69 -12.86
N ILE A 123 25.88 9.74 -13.33
CA ILE A 123 26.17 8.31 -13.24
C ILE A 123 26.82 7.73 -14.51
N GLY A 124 26.99 8.55 -15.56
CA GLY A 124 27.58 8.13 -16.84
C GLY A 124 26.65 7.28 -17.71
N ALA A 125 25.34 7.49 -17.64
CA ALA A 125 24.36 6.79 -18.48
C ALA A 125 24.50 7.18 -19.97
N ASP A 126 24.88 8.42 -20.23
CA ASP A 126 25.22 8.97 -21.54
C ASP A 126 26.28 8.13 -22.29
N PHE A 127 27.31 7.66 -21.56
CA PHE A 127 28.37 6.85 -22.14
C PHE A 127 27.87 5.51 -22.69
N VAL A 128 26.85 4.91 -22.06
CA VAL A 128 26.38 3.56 -22.42
C VAL A 128 25.27 3.58 -23.46
N TRP A 129 24.54 4.68 -23.60
CA TRP A 129 23.52 4.81 -24.65
C TRP A 129 24.09 4.70 -26.07
N SER A 130 25.38 5.01 -26.25
CA SER A 130 26.08 4.99 -27.53
C SER A 130 27.30 4.04 -27.56
N GLU A 131 27.44 3.16 -26.58
CA GLU A 131 28.62 2.30 -26.46
C GLU A 131 28.66 1.19 -27.52
N SER A 132 29.81 1.08 -28.22
CA SER A 132 30.16 -0.08 -29.08
C SER A 132 29.16 -0.43 -30.19
N GLY A 133 28.40 0.55 -30.71
CA GLY A 133 27.49 0.34 -31.84
C GLY A 133 26.18 -0.36 -31.50
N ASN A 134 25.89 -0.55 -30.21
CA ASN A 134 24.60 -1.02 -29.70
C ASN A 134 24.03 0.05 -28.76
N THR A 135 22.81 0.50 -29.01
CA THR A 135 22.13 1.47 -28.14
C THR A 135 21.56 0.75 -26.91
N ILE A 136 22.16 0.96 -25.73
CA ILE A 136 21.69 0.38 -24.47
C ILE A 136 20.77 1.38 -23.77
N THR A 137 19.46 1.24 -23.93
CA THR A 137 18.47 2.21 -23.41
C THR A 137 17.39 1.58 -22.52
N GLY A 138 17.58 0.31 -22.13
CA GLY A 138 16.58 -0.46 -21.36
C GLY A 138 15.48 -1.10 -22.21
N GLU A 139 15.61 -1.05 -23.54
CA GLU A 139 14.64 -1.66 -24.45
C GLU A 139 14.37 -3.15 -24.11
N GLY A 140 13.08 -3.50 -24.08
CA GLY A 140 12.62 -4.84 -23.80
C GLY A 140 12.65 -5.23 -22.31
N ILE A 141 13.03 -4.32 -21.41
CA ILE A 141 13.02 -4.54 -19.96
C ILE A 141 11.91 -3.71 -19.33
N THR A 142 11.29 -4.23 -18.27
CA THR A 142 10.29 -3.48 -17.50
C THR A 142 10.75 -3.24 -16.07
N VAL A 143 10.50 -2.01 -15.58
CA VAL A 143 10.72 -1.57 -14.20
C VAL A 143 9.36 -1.39 -13.52
N ALA A 144 9.15 -2.06 -12.39
CA ALA A 144 8.00 -1.78 -11.53
C ALA A 144 8.36 -0.70 -10.50
N VAL A 145 7.61 0.40 -10.48
CA VAL A 145 7.80 1.50 -9.53
C VAL A 145 6.73 1.39 -8.45
N VAL A 146 7.15 1.01 -7.24
CA VAL A 146 6.28 0.81 -6.07
C VAL A 146 6.26 2.09 -5.23
N ASP A 147 5.28 2.96 -5.50
CA ASP A 147 5.30 4.35 -5.03
C ASP A 147 3.87 4.98 -4.94
N SER A 148 3.73 6.29 -5.11
CA SER A 148 2.45 7.05 -5.06
C SER A 148 1.60 6.99 -6.31
N GLY A 149 2.09 6.36 -7.37
CA GLY A 149 1.48 6.35 -8.70
C GLY A 149 2.42 6.94 -9.74
N ILE A 150 2.01 6.97 -11.00
CA ILE A 150 2.73 7.64 -12.09
C ILE A 150 1.71 8.38 -12.95
N ASP A 151 1.95 9.65 -13.27
CA ASP A 151 1.16 10.36 -14.28
C ASP A 151 1.49 9.83 -15.68
N SER A 152 0.71 8.84 -16.11
CA SER A 152 0.81 8.22 -17.42
C SER A 152 0.36 9.11 -18.59
N GLN A 153 -0.14 10.32 -18.33
CA GLN A 153 -0.50 11.27 -19.40
C GLN A 153 0.70 12.03 -19.93
N LEU A 154 1.81 12.05 -19.19
CA LEU A 154 3.05 12.69 -19.61
C LEU A 154 3.66 11.97 -20.82
N PRO A 155 3.83 12.65 -21.98
CA PRO A 155 4.43 12.03 -23.17
C PRO A 155 5.81 11.43 -22.91
N SER A 156 6.58 12.03 -22.01
CA SER A 156 7.91 11.56 -21.62
C SER A 156 7.91 10.24 -20.85
N LEU A 157 6.77 9.82 -20.29
CA LEU A 157 6.64 8.57 -19.52
C LEU A 157 5.77 7.53 -20.22
N ASN A 158 4.88 7.93 -21.12
CA ASN A 158 4.08 6.99 -21.91
C ASN A 158 4.65 6.70 -23.32
N LYS A 159 5.67 7.44 -23.75
CA LYS A 159 6.43 7.16 -24.98
C LYS A 159 7.88 6.78 -24.68
N ASP A 160 8.41 5.85 -25.46
CA ASP A 160 9.86 5.58 -25.53
C ASP A 160 10.61 6.67 -26.35
N ALA A 161 11.94 6.59 -26.42
CA ALA A 161 12.76 7.53 -27.18
C ALA A 161 12.48 7.51 -28.70
N ASN A 162 11.85 6.45 -29.20
CA ASN A 162 11.46 6.28 -30.60
C ASN A 162 10.01 6.74 -30.85
N ASN A 163 9.34 7.33 -29.86
CA ASN A 163 7.95 7.79 -29.89
C ASN A 163 6.90 6.67 -30.02
N ASN A 164 7.26 5.42 -29.68
CA ASN A 164 6.33 4.31 -29.53
C ASN A 164 5.64 4.36 -28.16
N ASP A 165 4.42 3.84 -28.08
CA ASP A 165 3.73 3.68 -26.79
C ASP A 165 4.46 2.67 -25.90
N ARG A 166 4.68 3.04 -24.63
CA ARG A 166 5.10 2.11 -23.59
C ARG A 166 3.93 1.32 -23.02
N LEU A 167 4.25 0.28 -22.27
CA LEU A 167 3.28 -0.40 -21.42
C LEU A 167 2.67 0.60 -20.41
N ASN A 168 1.40 0.96 -20.61
CA ASN A 168 0.65 1.80 -19.68
C ASN A 168 -0.21 0.94 -18.75
N LEU A 169 0.40 0.44 -17.67
CA LEU A 169 -0.26 -0.41 -16.67
C LEU A 169 -0.07 0.15 -15.25
N GLY A 170 -1.18 0.25 -14.52
CA GLY A 170 -1.22 0.77 -13.15
C GLY A 170 -2.05 -0.11 -12.22
N MET A 171 -1.49 -0.39 -11.05
CA MET A 171 -2.13 -1.12 -9.97
C MET A 171 -2.26 -0.23 -8.73
N VAL A 172 -3.43 -0.22 -8.09
CA VAL A 172 -3.67 0.57 -6.87
C VAL A 172 -3.98 -0.35 -5.68
N PHE A 173 -3.24 -0.19 -4.58
CA PHE A 173 -3.34 -1.00 -3.36
C PHE A 173 -3.70 -0.18 -2.11
N LEU A 174 -4.23 1.03 -2.26
CA LEU A 174 -4.60 1.93 -1.15
C LEU A 174 -5.85 1.49 -0.37
N THR A 175 -6.65 0.61 -0.95
CA THR A 175 -7.84 0.02 -0.35
C THR A 175 -7.72 -1.50 -0.28
N GLU A 176 -8.55 -2.17 0.52
CA GLU A 176 -8.61 -3.64 0.61
C GLU A 176 -8.82 -4.29 -0.75
N THR A 177 -9.58 -3.65 -1.64
CA THR A 177 -9.72 -4.09 -3.04
C THR A 177 -8.58 -3.59 -3.91
N MET A 178 -7.99 -4.52 -4.67
CA MET A 178 -7.07 -4.18 -5.76
C MET A 178 -7.86 -3.58 -6.91
N THR A 179 -7.45 -2.40 -7.40
CA THR A 179 -8.10 -1.76 -8.54
C THR A 179 -7.14 -1.67 -9.72
N LEU A 180 -7.53 -2.29 -10.83
CA LEU A 180 -6.92 -2.07 -12.14
C LEU A 180 -7.45 -0.75 -12.70
N THR A 181 -6.57 0.17 -13.08
CA THR A 181 -6.96 1.46 -13.64
C THR A 181 -6.17 1.77 -14.90
N ASN A 182 -6.86 2.32 -15.90
CA ASN A 182 -6.25 2.95 -17.09
C ASN A 182 -6.04 4.47 -16.89
N ARG A 183 -6.36 4.97 -15.69
CA ARG A 183 -6.13 6.32 -15.23
C ARG A 183 -5.12 6.24 -14.09
N ILE A 184 -3.85 6.27 -14.47
CA ILE A 184 -2.73 6.38 -13.55
C ILE A 184 -2.47 7.88 -13.42
N PHE A 185 -3.09 8.48 -12.40
CA PHE A 185 -2.74 9.81 -11.93
C PHE A 185 -1.92 9.63 -10.66
N ASP A 186 -1.00 10.54 -10.44
CA ASP A 186 -0.19 10.59 -9.23
C ASP A 186 -0.51 11.90 -8.50
N ASP A 187 -1.44 11.82 -7.55
CA ASP A 187 -1.90 12.99 -6.79
C ASP A 187 -0.83 13.50 -5.81
N ASN A 188 0.25 12.75 -5.60
CA ASN A 188 1.40 13.17 -4.80
C ASN A 188 2.54 13.74 -5.67
N GLY A 189 2.86 13.08 -6.77
CA GLY A 189 3.92 13.44 -7.72
C GLY A 189 5.26 12.74 -7.49
N HIS A 190 5.48 12.08 -6.35
CA HIS A 190 6.75 11.43 -6.05
C HIS A 190 7.04 10.25 -6.99
N GLY A 191 6.09 9.34 -7.17
CA GLY A 191 6.28 8.20 -8.07
C GLY A 191 6.49 8.61 -9.52
N THR A 192 5.83 9.68 -9.99
CA THR A 192 6.06 10.29 -11.31
C THR A 192 7.48 10.84 -11.44
N HIS A 193 7.98 11.52 -10.40
CA HIS A 193 9.35 12.02 -10.37
C HIS A 193 10.37 10.87 -10.43
N ILE A 194 10.18 9.82 -9.64
CA ILE A 194 11.03 8.63 -9.65
C ILE A 194 11.00 7.92 -11.02
N ALA A 195 9.83 7.75 -11.63
CA ALA A 195 9.68 7.20 -12.97
C ALA A 195 10.41 8.05 -14.03
N GLY A 196 10.41 9.38 -13.86
CA GLY A 196 11.17 10.32 -14.68
C GLY A 196 12.67 10.06 -14.65
N ILE A 197 13.25 9.92 -13.46
CA ILE A 197 14.68 9.58 -13.30
C ILE A 197 14.98 8.23 -13.97
N ILE A 198 14.11 7.23 -13.75
CA ILE A 198 14.33 5.88 -14.28
C ILE A 198 14.35 5.87 -15.81
N GLY A 199 13.39 6.54 -16.45
CA GLY A 199 13.20 6.36 -17.87
C GLY A 199 12.38 7.44 -18.55
N SER A 200 12.47 8.71 -18.18
CA SER A 200 11.94 9.77 -19.04
C SER A 200 12.57 9.68 -20.46
N SER A 201 11.74 9.68 -21.50
CA SER A 201 12.18 9.79 -22.90
C SER A 201 12.37 11.23 -23.37
N GLN A 202 12.13 12.20 -22.48
CA GLN A 202 12.34 13.62 -22.78
C GLN A 202 13.82 13.91 -23.03
N VAL A 203 14.10 14.65 -24.09
CA VAL A 203 15.44 15.18 -24.37
C VAL A 203 15.57 16.57 -23.74
N GLY A 204 16.64 16.78 -22.98
CA GLY A 204 17.02 18.04 -22.35
C GLY A 204 17.58 19.06 -23.33
N ASP A 205 17.94 20.24 -22.81
CA ASP A 205 18.54 21.32 -23.60
C ASP A 205 19.99 21.00 -24.06
N ASP A 206 20.64 20.06 -23.38
CA ASP A 206 21.94 19.43 -23.71
C ASP A 206 21.87 18.47 -24.90
N GLY A 207 20.67 17.99 -25.25
CA GLY A 207 20.45 17.01 -26.30
C GLY A 207 20.49 15.56 -25.82
N GLU A 208 20.54 15.33 -24.51
CA GLU A 208 20.57 14.03 -23.86
C GLU A 208 19.22 13.67 -23.23
N TRP A 209 18.98 12.40 -22.92
CA TRP A 209 17.72 12.00 -22.29
C TRP A 209 17.72 12.27 -20.79
N ASN A 210 16.65 12.88 -20.28
CA ASN A 210 16.51 13.16 -18.85
C ASN A 210 16.38 11.89 -17.98
N GLY A 211 16.08 10.74 -18.57
CA GLY A 211 15.93 9.45 -17.89
C GLY A 211 17.08 8.50 -18.19
N VAL A 212 17.48 7.70 -17.21
CA VAL A 212 18.62 6.77 -17.32
C VAL A 212 18.40 5.70 -18.39
N ALA A 213 17.19 5.15 -18.50
CA ALA A 213 16.81 4.10 -19.45
C ALA A 213 15.59 4.53 -20.29
N PRO A 214 15.79 5.35 -21.34
CA PRO A 214 14.69 6.03 -22.04
C PRO A 214 13.83 5.12 -22.94
N ASN A 215 14.16 3.84 -23.09
CA ASN A 215 13.32 2.84 -23.78
C ASN A 215 12.82 1.72 -22.83
N VAL A 216 12.97 1.88 -21.52
CA VAL A 216 12.43 0.92 -20.56
C VAL A 216 10.91 1.05 -20.47
N ASP A 217 10.22 -0.08 -20.32
CA ASP A 217 8.81 -0.07 -19.92
C ASP A 217 8.70 0.18 -18.41
N ILE A 218 7.64 0.89 -18.00
CA ILE A 218 7.43 1.24 -16.60
C ILE A 218 6.01 0.83 -16.18
N ILE A 219 5.90 0.08 -15.09
CA ILE A 219 4.62 -0.27 -14.47
C ILE A 219 4.47 0.49 -13.16
N SER A 220 3.33 1.15 -12.98
CA SER A 220 3.00 1.85 -11.75
C SER A 220 2.36 0.91 -10.73
N ILE A 221 2.94 0.80 -9.54
CA ILE A 221 2.40 0.05 -8.40
C ILE A 221 2.14 1.06 -7.28
N GLN A 222 0.93 1.60 -7.23
CA GLN A 222 0.54 2.63 -6.27
C GLN A 222 0.23 2.01 -4.91
N VAL A 223 1.09 2.31 -3.94
CA VAL A 223 1.04 1.86 -2.54
C VAL A 223 1.03 3.03 -1.55
N LEU A 224 1.28 4.25 -2.02
CA LEU A 224 1.15 5.50 -1.25
C LEU A 224 -0.02 6.35 -1.77
N GLY A 225 -0.71 7.04 -0.86
CA GLY A 225 -1.76 8.00 -1.17
C GLY A 225 -1.24 9.39 -1.52
N GLU A 226 -2.17 10.35 -1.66
CA GLU A 226 -1.89 11.76 -2.02
C GLU A 226 -0.89 12.45 -1.09
N GLU A 227 -0.90 12.12 0.20
CA GLU A 227 0.02 12.69 1.19
C GLU A 227 1.40 12.00 1.19
N GLY A 228 1.63 11.01 0.32
CA GLY A 228 2.89 10.26 0.24
C GLY A 228 3.05 9.22 1.35
N TRP A 229 1.94 8.81 1.98
CA TRP A 229 1.90 7.81 3.04
C TRP A 229 1.20 6.53 2.57
N GLY A 230 1.65 5.40 3.10
CA GLY A 230 1.04 4.09 2.96
C GLY A 230 1.34 3.20 4.17
N THR A 231 0.99 1.93 4.07
CA THR A 231 1.23 0.94 5.13
C THR A 231 2.09 -0.21 4.65
N TYR A 232 2.68 -0.98 5.58
CA TYR A 232 3.43 -2.18 5.24
C TYR A 232 2.60 -3.14 4.41
N GLU A 233 1.32 -3.31 4.78
CA GLU A 233 0.36 -4.11 4.05
C GLU A 233 0.20 -3.67 2.59
N ASN A 234 0.07 -2.35 2.31
CA ASN A 234 -0.08 -1.87 0.93
C ASN A 234 1.16 -2.21 0.09
N VAL A 235 2.36 -1.99 0.64
CA VAL A 235 3.62 -2.24 -0.06
C VAL A 235 3.84 -3.73 -0.31
N ILE A 236 3.60 -4.59 0.68
CA ILE A 236 3.77 -6.04 0.55
C ILE A 236 2.80 -6.60 -0.51
N ARG A 237 1.56 -6.10 -0.57
CA ARG A 237 0.62 -6.44 -1.65
C ARG A 237 1.13 -6.01 -3.03
N GLY A 238 1.72 -4.82 -3.11
CA GLY A 238 2.38 -4.34 -4.32
C GLY A 238 3.53 -5.25 -4.77
N ILE A 239 4.44 -5.61 -3.85
CA ILE A 239 5.55 -6.53 -4.11
C ILE A 239 5.02 -7.89 -4.57
N GLN A 240 4.03 -8.45 -3.88
CA GLN A 240 3.40 -9.72 -4.24
C GLN A 240 2.84 -9.70 -5.66
N TRP A 241 2.20 -8.61 -6.05
CA TRP A 241 1.71 -8.45 -7.43
C TRP A 241 2.86 -8.43 -8.43
N VAL A 242 3.92 -7.67 -8.17
CA VAL A 242 5.10 -7.59 -9.04
C VAL A 242 5.74 -8.97 -9.22
N VAL A 243 5.95 -9.71 -8.13
CA VAL A 243 6.52 -11.07 -8.17
C VAL A 243 5.63 -12.01 -8.98
N ALA A 244 4.31 -11.95 -8.80
CA ALA A 244 3.37 -12.81 -9.51
C ALA A 244 3.30 -12.53 -11.02
N HIS A 245 3.64 -11.32 -11.47
CA HIS A 245 3.51 -10.90 -12.87
C HIS A 245 4.85 -10.64 -13.57
N LYS A 246 5.99 -10.90 -12.91
CA LYS A 246 7.32 -10.58 -13.44
C LYS A 246 7.61 -11.22 -14.79
N GLU A 247 7.18 -12.47 -15.00
CA GLU A 247 7.38 -13.17 -16.28
C GLU A 247 6.43 -12.66 -17.36
N THR A 248 5.18 -12.35 -17.00
CA THR A 248 4.15 -11.85 -17.93
C THR A 248 4.54 -10.53 -18.55
N TYR A 249 5.11 -9.63 -17.77
CA TYR A 249 5.49 -8.28 -18.20
C TYR A 249 7.00 -8.07 -18.28
N ASN A 250 7.81 -9.14 -18.26
CA ASN A 250 9.28 -9.04 -18.24
C ASN A 250 9.83 -8.01 -17.22
N ILE A 251 9.28 -7.99 -16.01
CA ILE A 251 9.75 -7.12 -14.93
C ILE A 251 11.08 -7.66 -14.43
N ARG A 252 12.15 -6.88 -14.61
CA ARG A 252 13.51 -7.25 -14.18
C ARG A 252 14.02 -6.42 -13.01
N VAL A 253 13.37 -5.29 -12.76
CA VAL A 253 13.73 -4.34 -11.71
C VAL A 253 12.47 -3.90 -10.98
N MET A 254 12.56 -3.81 -9.66
CA MET A 254 11.54 -3.23 -8.81
C MET A 254 12.19 -2.10 -8.00
N ASN A 255 11.63 -0.89 -8.08
CA ASN A 255 12.09 0.27 -7.31
C ASN A 255 11.14 0.53 -6.15
N LEU A 256 11.70 0.71 -4.95
CA LEU A 256 10.99 1.06 -3.72
C LEU A 256 11.67 2.30 -3.12
N SER A 257 11.31 3.48 -3.60
CA SER A 257 11.85 4.75 -3.09
C SER A 257 11.08 5.20 -1.84
N LEU A 258 11.06 4.31 -0.84
CA LEU A 258 10.21 4.38 0.35
C LEU A 258 11.05 4.33 1.62
N VAL A 259 10.56 4.95 2.70
CA VAL A 259 11.17 4.91 4.02
C VAL A 259 10.15 4.53 5.09
N ALA A 260 10.62 3.83 6.11
CA ALA A 260 9.82 3.52 7.29
C ALA A 260 10.70 3.49 8.54
N THR A 261 10.10 3.79 9.69
CA THR A 261 10.76 3.62 10.99
C THR A 261 11.01 2.12 11.22
N PRO A 262 12.25 1.69 11.54
CA PRO A 262 12.53 0.28 11.83
C PRO A 262 11.66 -0.24 12.99
N GLN A 263 10.89 -1.30 12.73
CA GLN A 263 10.01 -1.92 13.73
C GLN A 263 10.64 -3.16 14.37
N SER A 264 11.50 -3.86 13.62
CA SER A 264 12.07 -5.14 14.01
C SER A 264 13.41 -5.39 13.31
N PRO A 265 14.21 -6.41 13.73
CA PRO A 265 15.40 -6.81 12.99
C PRO A 265 15.07 -7.22 11.56
N TYR A 266 15.98 -6.98 10.61
CA TYR A 266 15.65 -7.12 9.18
C TYR A 266 15.15 -8.51 8.77
N TRP A 267 15.60 -9.59 9.43
CA TRP A 267 15.16 -10.95 9.12
C TRP A 267 13.75 -11.27 9.62
N ALA A 268 13.24 -10.50 10.59
CA ALA A 268 11.91 -10.64 11.14
C ALA A 268 10.92 -9.62 10.58
N ASP A 269 11.41 -8.55 9.95
CA ASP A 269 10.52 -7.51 9.42
C ASP A 269 9.75 -8.01 8.19
N PRO A 270 8.41 -7.93 8.18
CA PRO A 270 7.62 -8.50 7.08
C PRO A 270 7.85 -7.77 5.75
N MET A 271 8.22 -6.48 5.76
CA MET A 271 8.61 -5.76 4.56
C MET A 271 9.90 -6.33 3.98
N ASN A 272 10.92 -6.48 4.84
CA ASN A 272 12.21 -7.04 4.41
C ASN A 272 12.06 -8.49 3.95
N GLN A 273 11.22 -9.29 4.61
CA GLN A 273 10.91 -10.65 4.15
C GLN A 273 10.26 -10.64 2.76
N ALA A 274 9.30 -9.76 2.50
CA ALA A 274 8.69 -9.63 1.17
C ALA A 274 9.73 -9.25 0.10
N VAL A 275 10.62 -8.31 0.39
CA VAL A 275 11.72 -7.92 -0.52
C VAL A 275 12.70 -9.08 -0.74
N MET A 276 13.06 -9.83 0.29
CA MET A 276 13.93 -11.01 0.17
C MET A 276 13.28 -12.11 -0.69
N GLN A 277 11.97 -12.32 -0.58
CA GLN A 277 11.24 -13.25 -1.43
C GLN A 277 11.17 -12.78 -2.89
N ALA A 278 11.08 -11.47 -3.12
CA ALA A 278 11.12 -10.91 -4.47
C ALA A 278 12.50 -11.06 -5.14
N TRP A 279 13.57 -11.09 -4.35
CA TRP A 279 14.95 -11.26 -4.83
C TRP A 279 15.32 -12.71 -5.17
N ALA A 280 14.72 -13.69 -4.48
CA ALA A 280 15.05 -15.11 -4.59
C ALA A 280 14.74 -15.71 -5.98
#